data_AF-A0AAW5BUE6-F1
#
_entry.id   AF-A0AAW5BUE6-F1
#
_cell.length_a   1.000
_cell.length_b   1.000
_cell.length_c   1.000
_cell.angle_alpha   90.00
_cell.angle_beta   90.00
_cell.angle_gamma   90.00
#
_symmetry.space_group_name_H-M   'P 1'
#
loop_
_entity.id
_entity.type
_entity.pdbx_description
1 polymer ?
#
loop_
_entity_poly.entity_id
_entity_poly.type
_entity_poly.pdbx_seq_one_letter_code
_entity_poly.pdbx_strand_id
1 'polypeptide(L)' 'MNTPTLETERFILRKFSENDLEALFKIYSDKEVNRFLPWYPLKTMDEAKQF' A
#
# COMPACT_ATOMS: atom_id res chain seq x y z
N MET A 1 -5.54 3.25 -16.90
CA MET A 1 -6.37 2.02 -16.91
C MET A 1 -6.06 1.31 -15.60
N ASN A 2 -7.03 1.19 -14.68
CA ASN A 2 -6.76 0.57 -13.37
C ASN A 2 -6.55 -0.94 -13.56
N THR A 3 -5.65 -1.52 -12.77
CA THR A 3 -5.39 -2.97 -12.76
C THR A 3 -6.71 -3.72 -12.54
N PRO A 4 -7.13 -4.62 -13.44
CA PRO A 4 -8.31 -5.46 -13.22
C PRO A 4 -8.06 -6.36 -12.00
N THR A 5 -9.14 -6.82 -11.36
CA THR A 5 -9.01 -7.81 -10.28
C THR A 5 -8.48 -9.12 -10.86
N LEU A 6 -7.40 -9.65 -10.28
CA LEU A 6 -6.80 -10.95 -10.62
C LEU A 6 -6.86 -11.87 -9.40
N GLU A 7 -7.20 -13.12 -9.62
CA GLU A 7 -7.33 -14.13 -8.57
C GLU A 7 -6.43 -15.33 -8.88
N THR A 8 -5.84 -15.89 -7.83
CA THR A 8 -5.05 -17.13 -7.85
C THR A 8 -5.53 -18.02 -6.71
N GLU A 9 -4.99 -19.22 -6.60
CA GLU A 9 -5.34 -20.14 -5.50
C GLU A 9 -5.11 -19.55 -4.10
N ARG A 10 -4.17 -18.60 -3.95
CA ARG A 10 -3.75 -18.07 -2.64
C ARG A 10 -3.93 -16.56 -2.46
N PHE A 11 -4.14 -15.82 -3.55
CA PHE A 11 -4.11 -14.36 -3.51
C PHE A 11 -5.11 -13.73 -4.48
N ILE A 12 -5.58 -12.54 -4.09
CA ILE A 12 -6.37 -11.63 -4.90
C ILE A 12 -5.56 -10.34 -5.06
N LEU A 13 -5.31 -9.92 -6.30
CA LEU A 13 -4.81 -8.58 -6.62
C LEU A 13 -6.01 -7.75 -7.07
N ARG A 14 -6.33 -6.71 -6.30
CA ARG A 14 -7.43 -5.78 -6.61
C ARG A 14 -6.98 -4.35 -6.37
N LYS A 15 -7.80 -3.40 -6.81
CA LYS A 15 -7.61 -1.99 -6.45
C LYS A 15 -7.67 -1.82 -4.92
N PHE A 16 -6.82 -0.95 -4.40
CA PHE A 16 -6.91 -0.48 -3.02
C PHE A 16 -8.25 0.24 -2.76
N SER A 17 -8.73 0.09 -1.54
CA SER A 17 -9.91 0.75 -0.97
C SER A 17 -9.52 1.43 0.33
N GLU A 18 -10.42 2.27 0.87
CA GLU A 18 -10.19 2.95 2.15
C GLU A 18 -9.92 1.97 3.31
N ASN A 19 -10.51 0.77 3.26
CA ASN A 19 -10.30 -0.28 4.25
C ASN A 19 -8.85 -0.81 4.27
N ASP A 20 -8.08 -0.57 3.22
CA ASP A 20 -6.69 -1.02 3.11
C ASP A 20 -5.69 0.03 3.63
N LEU A 21 -6.15 1.24 4.00
CA LEU A 21 -5.27 2.35 4.37
C LEU A 21 -4.35 2.02 5.56
N GLU A 22 -4.84 1.28 6.55
CA GLU A 22 -4.02 0.87 7.69
C GLU A 22 -2.90 -0.09 7.26
N ALA A 23 -3.21 -1.06 6.40
CA ALA A 23 -2.22 -2.00 5.86
C ALA A 23 -1.21 -1.27 4.97
N LEU A 24 -1.67 -0.31 4.16
CA LEU A 24 -0.83 0.54 3.33
C LEU A 24 0.11 1.36 4.20
N PHE A 25 -0.41 2.07 5.21
CA PHE A 25 0.42 2.84 6.14
C PHE A 25 1.45 1.97 6.83
N LYS A 26 1.09 0.76 7.27
CA LYS A 26 2.02 -0.17 7.93
C LYS A 26 3.19 -0.56 7.01
N ILE A 27 2.93 -0.83 5.73
CA ILE A 27 3.97 -1.17 4.75
C ILE A 27 4.84 0.04 4.43
N TYR A 28 4.22 1.21 4.20
CA TYR A 28 4.93 2.40 3.74
C TYR A 28 5.57 3.22 4.88
N SER A 29 5.20 3.01 6.14
CA SER A 29 5.88 3.61 7.30
C SER A 29 7.10 2.81 7.77
N ASP A 30 7.25 1.56 7.31
CA ASP A 30 8.37 0.71 7.65
C ASP A 30 9.65 1.14 6.92
N LYS A 31 10.67 1.52 7.69
CA LYS A 31 11.95 2.03 7.17
C LYS A 31 12.77 0.97 6.44
N GLU A 32 12.67 -0.29 6.83
CA GLU A 32 13.42 -1.38 6.20
C GLU A 32 12.77 -1.79 4.88
N VAL A 33 11.44 -1.89 4.85
CA VAL A 33 10.68 -2.18 3.62
C VAL A 33 10.87 -1.08 2.59
N ASN A 34 10.92 0.18 3.00
CA ASN A 34 11.09 1.32 2.10
C ASN A 34 12.55 1.63 1.76
N ARG A 35 13.54 0.85 2.24
CA ARG A 35 14.98 1.11 2.03
C ARG A 35 15.36 1.31 0.57
N PHE A 36 14.68 0.64 -0.36
CA PHE A 36 14.96 0.68 -1.79
C PHE A 36 13.88 1.39 -2.62
N LEU A 37 12.82 1.88 -1.97
CA LEU A 37 11.78 2.64 -2.64
C LEU A 37 12.18 4.13 -2.67
N PRO A 38 11.81 4.89 -3.71
CA PRO A 38 12.23 6.28 -3.86
C PRO A 38 11.53 7.26 -2.90
N TRP A 39 10.73 6.74 -1.95
CA TRP A 39 9.89 7.52 -1.04
C TRP A 39 10.47 7.52 0.37
N TYR A 40 10.28 8.61 1.10
CA TYR A 40 10.49 8.59 2.55
C TYR A 40 9.36 7.80 3.21
N PRO A 41 9.64 7.04 4.30
CA PRO A 41 8.61 6.32 5.02
C PRO A 41 7.53 7.27 5.55
N LEU A 42 6.28 6.86 5.40
CA LEU A 42 5.12 7.62 5.85
C LEU A 42 5.14 7.79 7.37
N LYS A 43 4.66 8.94 7.83
CA LYS A 43 4.62 9.34 9.23
C LYS A 43 3.21 9.42 9.78
N THR A 44 2.21 9.65 8.93
CA THR A 44 0.82 9.82 9.35
C THR A 44 -0.16 9.05 8.46
N MET A 45 -1.35 8.77 8.99
CA MET A 45 -2.44 8.17 8.23
C MET A 45 -2.95 9.07 7.10
N ASP A 46 -2.82 10.39 7.23
CA ASP A 46 -3.25 11.32 6.19
C ASP A 46 -2.28 11.31 5.00
N GLU A 47 -0.99 11.10 5.22
CA GLU A 47 -0.04 10.85 4.13
C GLU A 47 -0.37 9.53 3.39
N ALA A 48 -0.83 8.50 4.10
CA ALA A 48 -1.27 7.24 3.48
C ALA A 48 -2.54 7.40 2.62
N LYS A 49 -3.43 8.34 2.96
CA LYS A 49 -4.64 8.65 2.15
C LYS A 49 -4.32 9.39 0.85
N GLN A 50 -3.17 10.04 0.77
CA GLN A 50 -2.75 10.81 -0.42
C GLN A 50 -2.02 9.97 -1.46
N PHE A 51 -1.65 8.73 -1.12
CA PHE A 51 -1.05 7.73 -2.02
C PHE A 51 -2.10 7.04 -2.90
#